data_AF-A0A7W4GPG3-F1
#
_entry.id   AF-A0A7W4GPG3-F1
#
_cell.length_a   1.000
_cell.length_b   1.000
_cell.length_c   1.000
_cell.angle_alpha   90.00
_cell.angle_beta   90.00
_cell.angle_gamma   90.00
#
_symmetry.space_group_name_H-M   'P 1'
#
loop_
_entity.id
_entity.type
_entity.pdbx_description
1 polymer ?
#
loop_
_entity_poly.entity_id
_entity_poly.type
_entity_poly.pdbx_seq_one_letter_code
_entity_poly.pdbx_strand_id
1 'polypeptide(L)'
;MTRNKPFIPVYPALSRTYPSDFKVDEQYRASLPDLQNGPASLIVGARKVIQHVGISHFRLPIRYRRQDGGEIMLETSVTGTVSLDADRKGINMSRIMRSFYAHAEKQFSLGVLAAAVSDYKDHLDSFDARLQMRLSYPIQVESLRSGLSGWQYYDIAMELIDQGGQRLKVMHFDYVYSSTCPCSLELSEHARESRSQLATPHSQRSIARISAVMEGEEKLWFEDMVALCRRAVATETQVMVKREDEQAFAELNAANPIFVEDAVRAFAHELELEPRVGDFRVIASHQESLHSHDAVSLLTEGPTFAQVSLDPMTFAGLRA
;
A
#
# COMPACT_ATOMS: atom_id res chain seq x y z
N MET A 1 50.82 -0.43 -53.66
CA MET A 1 49.69 -1.37 -53.87
C MET A 1 49.79 -2.48 -52.84
N THR A 2 49.08 -2.34 -51.72
CA THR A 2 48.78 -3.44 -50.80
C THR A 2 47.48 -3.11 -50.10
N ARG A 3 46.61 -4.11 -50.09
CA ARG A 3 45.22 -4.09 -49.60
C ARG A 3 45.18 -3.73 -48.11
N ASN A 4 44.16 -2.98 -47.72
CA ASN A 4 43.39 -3.32 -46.53
C ASN A 4 41.97 -2.76 -46.67
N LYS A 5 41.07 -3.56 -47.26
CA LYS A 5 39.64 -3.39 -47.04
C LYS A 5 39.41 -3.73 -45.56
N PRO A 6 38.78 -2.85 -44.76
CA PRO A 6 38.30 -3.29 -43.46
C PRO A 6 37.26 -4.40 -43.71
N PHE A 7 37.48 -5.56 -43.09
CA PHE A 7 36.45 -6.56 -42.89
C PHE A 7 35.34 -5.90 -42.07
N ILE A 8 34.35 -5.32 -42.75
CA ILE A 8 33.06 -5.06 -42.13
C ILE A 8 32.40 -6.43 -42.05
N PRO A 9 32.10 -6.97 -40.85
CA PRO A 9 31.33 -8.19 -40.77
C PRO A 9 30.01 -7.91 -41.49
N VAL A 10 29.73 -8.65 -42.57
CA VAL A 10 28.46 -8.56 -43.27
C VAL A 10 27.42 -9.11 -42.31
N TYR A 11 26.81 -8.22 -41.53
CA TYR A 11 25.64 -8.55 -40.73
C TYR A 11 24.60 -9.14 -41.67
N PRO A 12 23.94 -10.27 -41.31
CA PRO A 12 22.92 -10.85 -42.16
C PRO A 12 21.85 -9.80 -42.49
N ALA A 13 21.38 -9.78 -43.73
CA ALA A 13 20.30 -8.89 -44.14
C ALA A 13 19.02 -9.31 -43.41
N LEU A 14 18.64 -8.57 -42.36
CA LEU A 14 17.41 -8.78 -41.61
C LEU A 14 16.24 -8.06 -42.30
N SER A 15 15.08 -8.71 -42.38
CA SER A 15 13.86 -8.08 -42.87
C SER A 15 13.44 -6.94 -41.95
N ARG A 16 13.03 -5.81 -42.54
CA ARG A 16 12.43 -4.66 -41.82
C ARG A 16 10.90 -4.64 -41.93
N THR A 17 10.32 -5.54 -42.70
CA THR A 17 8.88 -5.66 -42.90
C THR A 17 8.30 -6.55 -41.81
N TYR A 18 7.29 -6.05 -41.09
CA TYR A 18 6.52 -6.86 -40.14
C TYR A 18 5.68 -7.89 -40.91
N PRO A 19 5.84 -9.21 -40.66
CA PRO A 19 5.12 -10.24 -41.40
C PRO A 19 3.69 -10.39 -40.85
N SER A 20 2.75 -9.57 -41.33
CA SER A 20 1.35 -9.54 -40.87
C SER A 20 0.58 -10.84 -41.11
N ASP A 21 1.06 -11.67 -42.03
CA ASP A 21 0.49 -12.97 -42.41
C ASP A 21 1.09 -14.15 -41.64
N PHE A 22 2.16 -13.93 -40.87
CA PHE A 22 2.79 -14.98 -40.08
C PHE A 22 1.86 -15.45 -38.96
N LYS A 23 1.59 -16.76 -38.93
CA LYS A 23 0.80 -17.43 -37.90
C LYS A 23 1.68 -18.40 -37.13
N VAL A 24 1.62 -18.32 -35.80
CA VAL A 24 2.33 -19.23 -34.91
C VAL A 24 1.53 -20.53 -34.80
N ASP A 25 2.09 -21.63 -35.29
CA ASP A 25 1.60 -22.99 -35.02
C ASP A 25 2.30 -23.59 -33.79
N GLU A 26 1.91 -24.82 -33.42
CA GLU A 26 2.48 -25.51 -32.26
C GLU A 26 3.97 -25.85 -32.44
N GLN A 27 4.38 -26.25 -33.65
CA GLN A 27 5.75 -26.62 -33.94
C GLN A 27 6.69 -25.41 -33.82
N TYR A 28 6.30 -24.27 -34.39
CA TYR A 28 7.04 -23.02 -34.25
C TYR A 28 7.10 -22.59 -32.79
N ARG A 29 5.97 -22.63 -32.06
CA ARG A 29 5.93 -22.28 -30.63
C ARG A 29 6.91 -23.13 -29.81
N ALA A 30 6.98 -24.44 -30.08
CA ALA A 30 7.91 -25.35 -29.41
C ALA A 30 9.39 -25.11 -29.77
N SER A 31 9.66 -24.49 -30.92
CA SER A 31 11.02 -24.12 -31.33
C SER A 31 11.52 -22.82 -30.71
N LEU A 32 10.64 -22.03 -30.08
CA LEU A 32 11.01 -20.79 -29.42
C LEU A 32 11.91 -21.09 -28.20
N PRO A 33 13.00 -20.34 -28.01
CA PRO A 33 13.89 -20.55 -26.88
C PRO A 33 13.21 -20.18 -25.56
N ASP A 34 13.27 -21.08 -24.59
CA ASP A 34 12.82 -20.84 -23.21
C ASP A 34 14.01 -20.69 -22.27
N LEU A 35 14.58 -19.48 -22.25
CA LEU A 35 15.73 -19.18 -21.42
C LEU A 35 15.40 -19.23 -19.91
N GLN A 36 14.13 -19.05 -19.54
CA GLN A 36 13.70 -19.00 -18.14
C GLN A 36 13.76 -20.40 -17.50
N ASN A 37 13.40 -21.42 -18.29
CA ASN A 37 13.57 -22.83 -17.94
C ASN A 37 14.91 -23.43 -18.43
N GLY A 38 15.85 -22.57 -18.85
CA GLY A 38 17.18 -22.98 -19.30
C GLY A 38 18.07 -23.49 -18.15
N PRO A 39 19.24 -24.08 -18.47
CA PRO A 39 20.10 -24.70 -17.48
C PRO A 39 20.66 -23.70 -16.46
N ALA A 40 20.87 -24.15 -15.22
CA ALA A 40 21.44 -23.36 -14.12
C ALA A 40 22.85 -22.81 -14.42
N SER A 41 23.54 -23.35 -15.43
CA SER A 41 24.83 -22.82 -15.92
C SER A 41 24.72 -21.41 -16.50
N LEU A 42 23.51 -20.97 -16.87
CA LEU A 42 23.25 -19.63 -17.40
C LEU A 42 22.94 -18.61 -16.29
N ILE A 43 22.91 -19.01 -15.01
CA ILE A 43 22.70 -18.09 -13.88
C ILE A 43 23.94 -17.21 -13.70
N VAL A 44 23.71 -15.92 -13.47
CA VAL A 44 24.77 -14.94 -13.21
C VAL A 44 24.78 -14.62 -11.72
N GLY A 45 25.96 -14.69 -11.10
CA GLY A 45 26.15 -14.35 -9.70
C GLY A 45 25.97 -15.53 -8.74
N ALA A 46 25.74 -15.21 -7.47
CA ALA A 46 25.60 -16.23 -6.44
C ALA A 46 24.28 -17.00 -6.61
N ARG A 47 24.35 -18.33 -6.48
CA ARG A 47 23.16 -19.18 -6.41
C ARG A 47 22.53 -19.05 -5.04
N LYS A 48 21.62 -18.08 -4.91
CA LYS A 48 20.88 -17.79 -3.70
C LYS A 48 19.39 -17.80 -4.02
N VAL A 49 18.59 -18.24 -3.05
CA VAL A 49 17.15 -18.08 -3.11
C VAL A 49 16.85 -16.59 -3.18
N ILE A 50 16.01 -16.20 -4.15
CA ILE A 50 15.47 -14.84 -4.24
C ILE A 50 14.12 -14.84 -3.54
N GLN A 51 13.95 -14.00 -2.53
CA GLN A 51 12.72 -13.97 -1.73
C GLN A 51 11.56 -13.34 -2.51
N HIS A 52 11.85 -12.34 -3.36
CA HIS A 52 10.84 -11.63 -4.15
C HIS A 52 11.32 -11.38 -5.58
N VAL A 53 10.63 -11.96 -6.55
CA VAL A 53 10.75 -11.65 -7.97
C VAL A 53 9.36 -11.64 -8.60
N GLY A 54 9.08 -10.66 -9.47
CA GLY A 54 7.73 -10.48 -10.00
C GLY A 54 7.51 -9.19 -10.76
N ILE A 55 6.25 -8.75 -10.78
CA ILE A 55 5.80 -7.52 -11.42
C ILE A 55 5.27 -6.55 -10.37
N SER A 56 5.46 -5.26 -10.61
CA SER A 56 5.01 -4.18 -9.72
C SER A 56 4.29 -3.12 -10.54
N HIS A 57 3.30 -2.48 -9.92
CA HIS A 57 2.64 -1.27 -10.41
C HIS A 57 1.85 -1.38 -11.72
N PHE A 58 1.36 -2.56 -12.10
CA PHE A 58 0.41 -2.67 -13.21
C PHE A 58 -1.01 -2.38 -12.73
N ARG A 59 -1.85 -1.79 -13.58
CA ARG A 59 -3.16 -1.25 -13.18
C ARG A 59 -4.30 -2.06 -13.78
N LEU A 60 -5.31 -2.34 -12.97
CA LEU A 60 -6.55 -3.01 -13.38
C LEU A 60 -7.77 -2.31 -12.76
N PRO A 61 -8.91 -2.24 -13.47
CA PRO A 61 -10.18 -1.90 -12.85
C PRO A 61 -10.67 -3.11 -12.04
N ILE A 62 -10.86 -2.94 -10.74
CA ILE A 62 -11.35 -4.01 -9.84
C ILE A 62 -12.64 -3.55 -9.17
N ARG A 63 -13.59 -4.48 -8.99
CA ARG A 63 -14.82 -4.24 -8.23
C ARG A 63 -14.60 -4.49 -6.74
N TYR A 64 -15.03 -3.55 -5.91
CA TYR A 64 -15.01 -3.63 -4.45
C TYR A 64 -16.43 -3.56 -3.92
N ARG A 65 -16.73 -4.39 -2.90
CA ARG A 65 -17.99 -4.31 -2.16
C ARG A 65 -17.88 -3.22 -1.10
N ARG A 66 -18.97 -2.48 -0.92
CA ARG A 66 -19.14 -1.45 0.09
C ARG A 66 -19.93 -2.00 1.28
N GLN A 67 -19.71 -1.46 2.47
CA GLN A 67 -20.44 -1.88 3.67
C GLN A 67 -21.96 -1.65 3.56
N ASP A 68 -22.38 -0.65 2.78
CA ASP A 68 -23.79 -0.30 2.52
C ASP A 68 -24.50 -1.21 1.51
N GLY A 69 -23.84 -2.28 1.03
CA GLY A 69 -24.41 -3.26 0.11
C GLY A 69 -24.23 -2.93 -1.37
N GLY A 70 -23.54 -1.85 -1.71
CA GLY A 70 -23.17 -1.49 -3.08
C GLY A 70 -21.84 -2.07 -3.58
N GLU A 71 -21.54 -1.82 -4.86
CA GLU A 71 -20.25 -2.11 -5.48
C GLU A 71 -19.67 -0.86 -6.13
N ILE A 72 -18.34 -0.74 -6.14
CA ILE A 72 -17.62 0.33 -6.83
C ILE A 72 -16.46 -0.25 -7.65
N MET A 73 -16.29 0.26 -8.88
CA MET A 73 -15.14 -0.08 -9.72
C MET A 73 -14.06 0.96 -9.54
N LEU A 74 -12.87 0.53 -9.11
CA LEU A 74 -11.73 1.41 -8.85
C LEU A 74 -10.51 0.96 -9.65
N GLU A 75 -9.75 1.94 -10.16
CA GLU A 75 -8.40 1.69 -10.64
C GLU A 75 -7.56 1.17 -9.47
N THR A 76 -6.96 -0.01 -9.66
CA THR A 76 -6.18 -0.70 -8.63
C THR A 76 -4.79 -0.98 -9.18
N SER A 77 -3.76 -0.53 -8.46
CA SER A 77 -2.37 -0.86 -8.73
C SER A 77 -2.02 -2.19 -8.08
N VAL A 78 -1.47 -3.12 -8.86
CA VAL A 78 -1.20 -4.49 -8.43
C VAL A 78 0.30 -4.77 -8.46
N THR A 79 0.79 -5.38 -7.40
CA THR A 79 2.15 -5.92 -7.29
C THR A 79 2.05 -7.40 -6.93
N GLY A 80 2.73 -8.25 -7.68
CA GLY A 80 2.75 -9.69 -7.44
C GLY A 80 4.15 -10.22 -7.55
N THR A 81 4.61 -10.89 -6.49
CA THR A 81 5.96 -11.46 -6.39
C THR A 81 5.93 -12.84 -5.78
N VAL A 82 6.94 -13.64 -6.11
CA VAL A 82 7.16 -14.97 -5.53
C VAL A 82 8.62 -15.17 -5.15
N SER A 83 8.88 -16.19 -4.33
CA SER A 83 10.22 -16.71 -4.14
C SER A 83 10.71 -17.47 -5.38
N LEU A 84 12.02 -17.50 -5.61
CA LEU A 84 12.66 -18.26 -6.67
C LEU A 84 13.87 -19.02 -6.10
N ASP A 85 13.91 -20.32 -6.36
CA ASP A 85 15.00 -21.19 -5.93
C ASP A 85 16.36 -20.80 -6.50
N ALA A 86 17.41 -21.10 -5.76
CA ALA A 86 18.79 -20.77 -6.11
C ALA A 86 19.27 -21.36 -7.46
N ASP A 87 18.67 -22.47 -7.90
CA ASP A 87 19.03 -23.17 -9.13
C ASP A 87 18.08 -22.88 -10.31
N ARG A 88 17.07 -22.02 -10.11
CA ARG A 88 16.19 -21.56 -11.19
C ARG A 88 16.65 -20.20 -11.72
N LYS A 89 16.66 -20.05 -13.05
CA LYS A 89 17.14 -18.83 -13.71
C LYS A 89 16.14 -17.67 -13.67
N GLY A 90 14.84 -17.97 -13.69
CA GLY A 90 13.82 -16.93 -13.68
C GLY A 90 12.40 -17.49 -13.56
N ILE A 91 11.44 -16.57 -13.51
CA ILE A 91 10.01 -16.87 -13.51
C ILE A 91 9.36 -16.42 -14.82
N ASN A 92 8.21 -17.02 -15.15
CA ASN A 92 7.38 -16.52 -16.23
C ASN A 92 6.52 -15.33 -15.74
N MET A 93 7.06 -14.12 -15.88
CA MET A 93 6.42 -12.87 -15.45
C MET A 93 4.99 -12.69 -16.00
N SER A 94 4.77 -13.07 -17.26
CA SER A 94 3.46 -12.93 -17.91
C SER A 94 2.36 -13.76 -17.24
N ARG A 95 2.72 -14.84 -16.53
CA ARG A 95 1.75 -15.69 -15.82
C ARG A 95 1.14 -14.95 -14.64
N ILE A 96 1.91 -14.14 -13.91
CA ILE A 96 1.38 -13.34 -12.79
C ILE A 96 0.26 -12.45 -13.33
N MET A 97 0.55 -11.67 -14.37
CA MET A 97 -0.43 -10.77 -14.97
C MET A 97 -1.66 -11.52 -15.49
N ARG A 98 -1.47 -12.60 -16.24
CA ARG A 98 -2.59 -13.40 -16.78
C ARG A 98 -3.50 -13.97 -15.69
N SER A 99 -2.92 -14.41 -14.57
CA SER A 99 -3.68 -14.90 -13.43
C SER A 99 -4.60 -13.80 -12.86
N PHE A 100 -4.08 -12.59 -12.67
CA PHE A 100 -4.90 -11.44 -12.26
C PHE A 100 -6.02 -11.13 -13.25
N TYR A 101 -5.76 -11.10 -14.56
CA TYR A 101 -6.80 -10.88 -15.57
C TYR A 101 -7.87 -11.98 -15.57
N ALA A 102 -7.51 -13.24 -15.32
CA ALA A 102 -8.45 -14.35 -15.28
C ALA A 102 -9.46 -14.27 -14.13
N HIS A 103 -9.12 -13.53 -13.06
CA HIS A 103 -9.91 -13.41 -11.84
C HIS A 103 -10.51 -12.01 -11.61
N ALA A 104 -9.96 -10.96 -12.22
CA ALA A 104 -10.36 -9.56 -12.02
C ALA A 104 -11.86 -9.30 -12.24
N GLU A 105 -12.50 -10.01 -13.17
CA GLU A 105 -13.93 -9.86 -13.47
C GLU A 105 -14.82 -10.84 -12.69
N LYS A 106 -14.24 -11.86 -12.06
CA LYS A 106 -14.95 -12.99 -11.43
C LYS A 106 -15.04 -12.90 -9.91
N GLN A 107 -14.11 -12.18 -9.30
CA GLN A 107 -13.94 -12.11 -7.86
C GLN A 107 -13.93 -10.66 -7.38
N PHE A 108 -14.18 -10.45 -6.09
CA PHE A 108 -14.14 -9.15 -5.45
C PHE A 108 -12.99 -9.08 -4.46
N SER A 109 -12.35 -7.91 -4.36
CA SER A 109 -11.44 -7.58 -3.25
C SER A 109 -10.37 -8.67 -3.03
N LEU A 110 -10.26 -9.24 -1.81
CA LEU A 110 -9.32 -10.30 -1.47
C LEU A 110 -9.51 -11.63 -2.23
N GLY A 111 -10.71 -11.89 -2.76
CA GLY A 111 -10.97 -13.10 -3.54
C GLY A 111 -10.16 -13.15 -4.83
N VAL A 112 -9.88 -11.98 -5.43
CA VAL A 112 -8.99 -11.85 -6.60
C VAL A 112 -7.58 -12.28 -6.22
N LEU A 113 -7.06 -11.79 -5.07
CA LEU A 113 -5.73 -12.15 -4.58
C LEU A 113 -5.62 -13.65 -4.29
N ALA A 114 -6.57 -14.22 -3.55
CA ALA A 114 -6.52 -15.62 -3.16
C ALA A 114 -6.59 -16.58 -4.36
N ALA A 115 -7.43 -16.26 -5.36
CA ALA A 115 -7.52 -17.03 -6.58
C ALA A 115 -6.25 -16.91 -7.41
N ALA A 116 -5.71 -15.69 -7.58
CA ALA A 116 -4.48 -15.46 -8.32
C ALA A 116 -3.26 -16.13 -7.68
N VAL A 117 -3.14 -16.13 -6.33
CA VAL A 117 -2.07 -16.90 -5.65
C VAL A 117 -2.21 -18.40 -5.94
N SER A 118 -3.43 -18.93 -5.84
CA SER A 118 -3.65 -20.38 -5.98
C SER A 118 -3.35 -20.85 -7.41
N ASP A 119 -3.88 -20.14 -8.42
CA ASP A 119 -3.58 -20.39 -9.84
C ASP A 119 -2.08 -20.29 -10.16
N TYR A 120 -1.38 -19.36 -9.50
CA TYR A 120 0.06 -19.22 -9.68
C TYR A 120 0.86 -20.36 -9.05
N LYS A 121 0.49 -20.80 -7.82
CA LYS A 121 1.15 -21.90 -7.11
C LYS A 121 0.91 -23.25 -7.76
N ASP A 122 -0.28 -23.51 -8.28
CA ASP A 122 -0.61 -24.77 -8.97
C ASP A 122 0.26 -25.00 -10.22
N HIS A 123 0.82 -23.92 -10.78
CA HIS A 123 1.68 -23.96 -11.95
C HIS A 123 3.18 -23.93 -11.64
N LEU A 124 3.57 -23.79 -10.37
CA LEU A 124 4.94 -23.62 -9.94
C LEU A 124 5.16 -24.38 -8.62
N ASP A 125 5.78 -25.56 -8.71
CA ASP A 125 6.06 -26.48 -7.60
C ASP A 125 6.61 -25.76 -6.33
N SER A 126 5.71 -25.48 -5.39
CA SER A 126 5.91 -25.00 -4.01
C SER A 126 6.81 -23.77 -3.79
N PHE A 127 6.24 -22.56 -3.96
CA PHE A 127 6.88 -21.27 -3.64
C PHE A 127 6.08 -20.42 -2.65
N ASP A 128 6.77 -19.52 -1.95
CA ASP A 128 6.16 -18.40 -1.24
C ASP A 128 5.66 -17.36 -2.25
N ALA A 129 4.49 -16.77 -1.99
CA ALA A 129 3.87 -15.77 -2.86
C ALA A 129 3.38 -14.57 -2.04
N ARG A 130 3.54 -13.38 -2.62
CA ARG A 130 3.05 -12.13 -2.05
C ARG A 130 2.38 -11.30 -3.12
N LEU A 131 1.11 -11.00 -2.91
CA LEU A 131 0.31 -10.16 -3.79
C LEU A 131 -0.21 -8.95 -3.02
N GLN A 132 -0.25 -7.81 -3.69
CA GLN A 132 -0.72 -6.56 -3.12
C GLN A 132 -1.56 -5.79 -4.14
N MET A 133 -2.68 -5.25 -3.69
CA MET A 133 -3.58 -4.37 -4.43
C MET A 133 -3.69 -3.04 -3.70
N ARG A 134 -3.28 -1.94 -4.34
CA ARG A 134 -3.40 -0.57 -3.84
C ARG A 134 -4.51 0.17 -4.56
N LEU A 135 -5.35 0.87 -3.81
CA LEU A 135 -6.48 1.63 -4.33
C LEU A 135 -6.68 2.91 -3.51
N SER A 136 -7.40 3.87 -4.10
CA SER A 136 -7.91 5.05 -3.40
C SER A 136 -9.43 4.88 -3.22
N TYR A 137 -9.87 4.65 -1.98
CA TYR A 137 -11.26 4.30 -1.65
C TYR A 137 -12.06 5.54 -1.24
N PRO A 138 -13.16 5.87 -1.94
CA PRO A 138 -13.97 7.05 -1.64
C PRO A 138 -15.05 6.75 -0.59
N ILE A 139 -15.20 7.64 0.40
CA ILE A 139 -16.32 7.65 1.35
C ILE A 139 -16.90 9.06 1.41
N GLN A 140 -18.22 9.17 1.40
CA GLN A 140 -18.90 10.45 1.60
C GLN A 140 -18.90 10.81 3.09
N VAL A 141 -18.40 12.01 3.41
CA VAL A 141 -18.24 12.50 4.78
C VAL A 141 -19.01 13.81 4.94
N GLU A 142 -19.76 13.93 6.04
CA GLU A 142 -20.48 15.14 6.39
C GLU A 142 -19.57 16.13 7.14
N SER A 143 -19.76 17.42 6.88
CA SER A 143 -19.11 18.51 7.61
C SER A 143 -19.58 18.57 9.06
N LEU A 144 -18.74 19.08 9.97
CA LEU A 144 -19.03 19.11 11.41
C LEU A 144 -20.33 19.83 11.83
N ARG A 145 -20.75 20.90 11.13
CA ARG A 145 -21.90 21.74 11.54
C ARG A 145 -22.83 22.13 10.39
N SER A 146 -22.32 22.37 9.18
CA SER A 146 -23.12 22.96 8.10
C SER A 146 -24.03 21.98 7.35
N GLY A 147 -23.91 20.68 7.62
CA GLY A 147 -24.61 19.60 6.92
C GLY A 147 -24.18 19.42 5.46
N LEU A 148 -23.07 20.03 5.04
CA LEU A 148 -22.47 19.76 3.73
C LEU A 148 -21.89 18.34 3.71
N SER A 149 -21.74 17.76 2.53
CA SER A 149 -21.06 16.47 2.38
C SER A 149 -20.14 16.47 1.18
N GLY A 150 -18.96 15.86 1.35
CA GLY A 150 -17.96 15.72 0.30
C GLY A 150 -17.34 14.32 0.28
N TRP A 151 -16.62 14.00 -0.79
CA TRP A 151 -15.92 12.72 -0.93
C TRP A 151 -14.50 12.80 -0.34
N GLN A 152 -14.26 12.05 0.73
CA GLN A 152 -12.92 11.80 1.25
C GLN A 152 -12.36 10.54 0.60
N TYR A 153 -11.09 10.57 0.23
CA TYR A 153 -10.39 9.42 -0.33
C TYR A 153 -9.39 8.88 0.68
N TYR A 154 -9.30 7.56 0.77
CA TYR A 154 -8.40 6.84 1.65
C TYR A 154 -7.48 5.95 0.83
N ASP A 155 -6.18 6.05 1.07
CA ASP A 155 -5.21 5.18 0.43
C ASP A 155 -5.12 3.85 1.19
N ILE A 156 -5.50 2.78 0.50
CA ILE A 156 -5.62 1.44 1.05
C ILE A 156 -4.78 0.47 0.23
N ALA A 157 -4.05 -0.40 0.91
CA ALA A 157 -3.43 -1.56 0.28
C ALA A 157 -3.91 -2.85 0.93
N MET A 158 -4.41 -3.78 0.12
CA MET A 158 -4.72 -5.14 0.54
C MET A 158 -3.58 -6.06 0.14
N GLU A 159 -3.08 -6.81 1.10
CA GLU A 159 -1.95 -7.70 0.91
C GLU A 159 -2.31 -9.12 1.32
N LEU A 160 -1.89 -10.08 0.50
CA LEU A 160 -1.97 -11.50 0.78
C LEU A 160 -0.57 -12.08 0.72
N ILE A 161 -0.14 -12.67 1.83
CA ILE A 161 1.14 -13.37 1.98
C ILE A 161 0.82 -14.84 2.13
N ASP A 162 1.34 -15.68 1.23
CA ASP A 162 1.31 -17.14 1.33
C ASP A 162 2.76 -17.61 1.50
N GLN A 163 3.13 -17.97 2.72
CA GLN A 163 4.50 -18.36 3.06
C GLN A 163 4.49 -19.56 4.00
N GLY A 164 5.30 -20.58 3.69
CA GLY A 164 5.41 -21.76 4.54
C GLY A 164 4.08 -22.51 4.77
N GLY A 165 3.15 -22.42 3.80
CA GLY A 165 1.81 -23.01 3.90
C GLY A 165 0.81 -22.21 4.74
N GLN A 166 1.21 -21.06 5.28
CA GLN A 166 0.33 -20.15 6.02
C GLN A 166 -0.07 -18.98 5.14
N ARG A 167 -1.33 -18.55 5.25
CA ARG A 167 -1.87 -17.41 4.52
C ARG A 167 -2.22 -16.28 5.48
N LEU A 168 -1.58 -15.13 5.31
CA LEU A 168 -1.83 -13.91 6.06
C LEU A 168 -2.48 -12.87 5.14
N LYS A 169 -3.56 -12.28 5.63
CA LYS A 169 -4.25 -11.14 4.99
C LYS A 169 -3.90 -9.89 5.77
N VAL A 170 -3.35 -8.88 5.11
CA VAL A 170 -2.96 -7.62 5.76
C VAL A 170 -3.67 -6.47 5.06
N MET A 171 -4.25 -5.57 5.86
CA MET A 171 -4.74 -4.28 5.38
C MET A 171 -3.72 -3.20 5.77
N HIS A 172 -3.30 -2.41 4.79
CA HIS A 172 -2.56 -1.17 5.02
C HIS A 172 -3.48 0.01 4.75
N PHE A 173 -3.49 0.98 5.65
CA PHE A 173 -4.42 2.11 5.63
C PHE A 173 -3.69 3.39 6.05
N ASP A 174 -3.78 4.43 5.23
CA ASP A 174 -3.26 5.76 5.57
C ASP A 174 -4.41 6.67 6.03
N TYR A 175 -4.32 7.12 7.28
CA TYR A 175 -5.27 8.04 7.90
C TYR A 175 -4.66 9.44 8.00
N VAL A 176 -5.34 10.43 7.41
CA VAL A 176 -4.89 11.83 7.40
C VAL A 176 -5.69 12.66 8.40
N TYR A 177 -4.99 13.29 9.32
CA TYR A 177 -5.60 14.04 10.43
C TYR A 177 -4.84 15.34 10.70
N SER A 178 -5.45 16.23 11.50
CA SER A 178 -4.78 17.41 12.05
C SER A 178 -4.25 17.10 13.44
N SER A 179 -2.99 17.40 13.70
CA SER A 179 -2.41 17.31 15.04
C SER A 179 -2.08 18.70 15.56
N THR A 180 -2.54 19.01 16.77
CA THR A 180 -2.18 20.23 17.50
C THR A 180 -1.25 19.84 18.63
N CYS A 181 -0.07 20.49 18.70
CA CYS A 181 0.91 20.16 19.71
C CYS A 181 0.43 20.58 21.12
N PRO A 182 0.33 19.65 22.09
CA PRO A 182 -0.07 19.98 23.46
C PRO A 182 0.79 21.07 24.10
N CYS A 183 2.13 21.01 23.92
CA CYS A 183 3.03 22.04 24.43
C CYS A 183 2.76 23.41 23.81
N SER A 184 2.52 23.46 22.51
CA SER A 184 2.26 24.75 21.85
C SER A 184 0.93 25.36 22.28
N LEU A 185 -0.08 24.54 22.54
CA LEU A 185 -1.35 24.97 23.11
C LEU A 185 -1.16 25.54 24.51
N GLU A 186 -0.50 24.80 25.40
CA GLU A 186 -0.22 25.23 26.77
C GLU A 186 0.54 26.57 26.81
N LEU A 187 1.59 26.73 25.98
CA LEU A 187 2.37 27.97 25.91
C LEU A 187 1.57 29.13 25.32
N SER A 188 0.65 28.86 24.39
CA SER A 188 -0.23 29.88 23.81
C SER A 188 -1.23 30.39 24.84
N GLU A 189 -1.82 29.49 25.63
CA GLU A 189 -2.72 29.86 26.72
C GLU A 189 -1.98 30.60 27.84
N HIS A 190 -0.78 30.14 28.22
CA HIS A 190 0.05 30.88 29.18
C HIS A 190 0.34 32.31 28.71
N ALA A 191 0.64 32.54 27.42
CA ALA A 191 0.85 33.89 26.89
C ALA A 191 -0.43 34.76 26.91
N ARG A 192 -1.59 34.15 26.66
CA ARG A 192 -2.89 34.83 26.73
C ARG A 192 -3.23 35.23 28.16
N GLU A 193 -3.02 34.34 29.12
CA GLU A 193 -3.35 34.55 30.53
C GLU A 193 -2.37 35.50 31.23
N SER A 194 -1.06 35.25 31.09
CA SER A 194 -0.03 35.99 31.82
C SER A 194 0.28 37.36 31.24
N ARG A 195 0.07 37.53 29.92
CA ARG A 195 0.52 38.72 29.18
C ARG A 195 -0.58 39.36 28.32
N SER A 196 -1.80 38.82 28.31
CA SER A 196 -2.87 39.26 27.40
C SER A 196 -2.43 39.30 25.94
N GLN A 197 -1.50 38.42 25.56
CA GLN A 197 -0.95 38.35 24.22
C GLN A 197 -1.69 37.29 23.42
N LEU A 198 -2.26 37.69 22.28
CA LEU A 198 -2.79 36.72 21.32
C LEU A 198 -1.64 35.83 20.84
N ALA A 199 -1.82 34.51 20.97
CA ALA A 199 -0.88 33.49 20.53
C ALA A 199 -1.66 32.34 19.88
N THR A 200 -1.13 31.80 18.78
CA THR A 200 -1.76 30.70 18.05
C THR A 200 -0.91 29.45 18.23
N PRO A 201 -1.46 28.35 18.75
CA PRO A 201 -0.73 27.10 18.78
C PRO A 201 -0.50 26.56 17.37
N HIS A 202 0.63 25.92 17.15
CA HIS A 202 0.87 25.29 15.86
C HIS A 202 0.07 23.99 15.75
N SER A 203 -0.50 23.79 14.57
CA SER A 203 -1.14 22.57 14.14
C SER A 203 -0.68 22.21 12.73
N GLN A 204 -0.77 20.94 12.38
CA GLN A 204 -0.28 20.46 11.09
C GLN A 204 -1.07 19.26 10.57
N ARG A 205 -0.98 19.04 9.26
CA ARG A 205 -1.45 17.80 8.65
C ARG A 205 -0.50 16.67 9.05
N SER A 206 -1.07 15.54 9.45
CA SER A 206 -0.35 14.36 9.92
C SER A 206 -0.91 13.12 9.26
N ILE A 207 -0.11 12.06 9.21
CA ILE A 207 -0.49 10.77 8.64
C ILE A 207 -0.19 9.67 9.64
N ALA A 208 -1.14 8.76 9.82
CA ALA A 208 -0.91 7.47 10.45
C ALA A 208 -1.06 6.37 9.40
N ARG A 209 0.03 5.65 9.13
CA ARG A 209 0.00 4.42 8.32
C ARG A 209 -0.14 3.23 9.25
N ILE A 210 -1.28 2.58 9.14
CA ILE A 210 -1.64 1.39 9.90
C ILE A 210 -1.46 0.17 8.99
N SER A 211 -0.82 -0.88 9.49
CA SER A 211 -0.74 -2.19 8.85
C SER A 211 -1.29 -3.20 9.85
N ALA A 212 -2.38 -3.89 9.53
CA ALA A 212 -3.06 -4.79 10.46
C ALA A 212 -3.33 -6.14 9.79
N VAL A 213 -3.00 -7.23 10.49
CA VAL A 213 -3.41 -8.59 10.11
C VAL A 213 -4.92 -8.71 10.32
N MET A 214 -5.63 -9.15 9.29
CA MET A 214 -7.07 -9.40 9.35
C MET A 214 -7.34 -10.83 9.78
N GLU A 215 -7.85 -11.00 11.00
CA GLU A 215 -8.19 -12.28 11.60
C GLU A 215 -9.68 -12.62 11.47
N GLY A 216 -9.99 -13.89 11.70
CA GLY A 216 -11.36 -14.41 11.66
C GLY A 216 -11.93 -14.64 10.25
N GLU A 217 -13.14 -15.19 10.25
CA GLU A 217 -13.96 -15.36 9.05
C GLU A 217 -14.76 -14.09 8.72
N GLU A 218 -15.02 -13.27 9.73
CA GLU A 218 -15.74 -12.00 9.57
C GLU A 218 -14.89 -10.99 8.81
N LYS A 219 -15.56 -10.22 7.94
CA LYS A 219 -14.90 -9.19 7.15
C LYS A 219 -14.71 -7.93 8.00
N LEU A 220 -13.47 -7.47 8.12
CA LEU A 220 -13.17 -6.09 8.50
C LEU A 220 -13.30 -5.19 7.25
N TRP A 221 -14.25 -4.28 7.26
CA TRP A 221 -14.50 -3.35 6.15
C TRP A 221 -13.51 -2.18 6.16
N PHE A 222 -13.34 -1.50 5.02
CA PHE A 222 -12.53 -0.28 4.96
C PHE A 222 -13.14 0.82 5.84
N GLU A 223 -14.47 0.88 5.84
CA GLU A 223 -15.27 1.77 6.67
C GLU A 223 -15.08 1.48 8.17
N ASP A 224 -14.88 0.22 8.56
CA ASP A 224 -14.59 -0.13 9.95
C ASP A 224 -13.22 0.41 10.39
N MET A 225 -12.19 0.30 9.52
CA MET A 225 -10.86 0.88 9.78
C MET A 225 -10.91 2.40 9.90
N VAL A 226 -11.70 3.08 9.05
CA VAL A 226 -11.94 4.53 9.16
C VAL A 226 -12.59 4.87 10.49
N ALA A 227 -13.59 4.08 10.92
CA ALA A 227 -14.27 4.28 12.20
C ALA A 227 -13.33 4.08 13.40
N LEU A 228 -12.46 3.06 13.36
CA LEU A 228 -11.39 2.85 14.35
C LEU A 228 -10.47 4.07 14.44
N CYS A 229 -9.98 4.56 13.29
CA CYS A 229 -9.10 5.72 13.25
C CYS A 229 -9.76 6.99 13.80
N ARG A 230 -11.03 7.24 13.46
CA ARG A 230 -11.80 8.39 13.97
C ARG A 230 -12.03 8.35 15.47
N ARG A 231 -12.14 7.15 16.07
CA ARG A 231 -12.23 7.01 17.54
C ARG A 231 -10.89 7.26 18.21
N ALA A 232 -9.80 6.77 17.62
CA ALA A 232 -8.46 7.00 18.12
C ALA A 232 -8.05 8.48 18.04
N VAL A 233 -8.27 9.12 16.90
CA VAL A 233 -7.92 10.52 16.66
C VAL A 233 -9.07 11.20 15.90
N ALA A 234 -9.84 12.02 16.60
CA ALA A 234 -11.08 12.60 16.09
C ALA A 234 -10.90 13.71 15.03
N THR A 235 -9.68 14.21 14.84
CA THR A 235 -9.36 15.39 14.04
C THR A 235 -9.07 15.06 12.56
N GLU A 236 -9.84 14.16 11.97
CA GLU A 236 -9.77 13.87 10.53
C GLU A 236 -9.89 15.15 9.69
N THR A 237 -9.12 15.25 8.60
CA THR A 237 -9.27 16.38 7.68
C THR A 237 -10.67 16.45 7.07
N GLN A 238 -11.22 17.66 6.99
CA GLN A 238 -12.55 17.91 6.43
C GLN A 238 -12.49 18.10 4.91
N VAL A 239 -13.53 17.65 4.19
CA VAL A 239 -13.61 17.76 2.72
C VAL A 239 -14.26 19.06 2.27
N MET A 240 -15.49 19.32 2.73
CA MET A 240 -16.26 20.53 2.42
C MET A 240 -16.61 21.23 3.72
N VAL A 241 -16.34 22.54 3.77
CA VAL A 241 -16.52 23.35 4.98
C VAL A 241 -17.13 24.71 4.66
N LYS A 242 -17.89 25.25 5.60
CA LYS A 242 -18.23 26.67 5.74
C LYS A 242 -17.55 27.24 6.98
N ARG A 243 -17.77 28.54 7.24
CA ARG A 243 -17.18 29.25 8.38
C ARG A 243 -17.48 28.58 9.72
N GLU A 244 -18.71 28.10 9.90
CA GLU A 244 -19.13 27.38 11.10
C GLU A 244 -18.39 26.04 11.29
N ASP A 245 -18.04 25.35 10.20
CA ASP A 245 -17.26 24.11 10.24
C ASP A 245 -15.79 24.38 10.51
N GLU A 246 -15.21 25.44 9.93
CA GLU A 246 -13.84 25.86 10.22
C GLU A 246 -13.66 26.19 11.71
N GLN A 247 -14.62 26.91 12.29
CA GLN A 247 -14.64 27.17 13.73
C GLN A 247 -14.78 25.87 14.53
N ALA A 248 -15.69 24.97 14.14
CA ALA A 248 -15.87 23.69 14.80
C ALA A 248 -14.58 22.85 14.76
N PHE A 249 -13.87 22.86 13.65
CA PHE A 249 -12.62 22.12 13.50
C PHE A 249 -11.50 22.73 14.34
N ALA A 250 -11.42 24.05 14.45
CA ALA A 250 -10.47 24.72 15.35
C ALA A 250 -10.75 24.35 16.83
N GLU A 251 -12.02 24.34 17.25
CA GLU A 251 -12.43 23.91 18.59
C GLU A 251 -12.13 22.42 18.83
N LEU A 252 -12.39 21.56 17.84
CA LEU A 252 -12.10 20.12 17.91
C LEU A 252 -10.59 19.86 18.07
N ASN A 253 -9.74 20.60 17.35
CA ASN A 253 -8.29 20.51 17.48
C ASN A 253 -7.81 20.96 18.86
N ALA A 254 -8.34 22.08 19.38
CA ALA A 254 -8.00 22.57 20.71
C ALA A 254 -8.44 21.60 21.83
N ALA A 255 -9.56 20.88 21.62
CA ALA A 255 -10.06 19.89 22.57
C ALA A 255 -9.27 18.56 22.53
N ASN A 256 -8.54 18.27 21.45
CA ASN A 256 -7.82 17.02 21.25
C ASN A 256 -6.35 17.25 20.81
N PRO A 257 -5.54 17.99 21.60
CA PRO A 257 -4.13 18.14 21.31
C PRO A 257 -3.43 16.78 21.51
N ILE A 258 -2.46 16.44 20.66
CA ILE A 258 -1.84 15.12 20.69
C ILE A 258 -0.37 15.15 20.25
N PHE A 259 0.50 14.46 20.99
CA PHE A 259 1.88 14.19 20.56
C PHE A 259 1.93 13.02 19.59
N VAL A 260 3.01 12.91 18.82
CA VAL A 260 3.17 11.80 17.85
C VAL A 260 3.26 10.44 18.55
N GLU A 261 3.81 10.40 19.76
CA GLU A 261 3.86 9.22 20.63
C GLU A 261 2.48 8.79 21.12
N ASP A 262 1.64 9.76 21.48
CA ASP A 262 0.29 9.49 21.95
C ASP A 262 -0.64 9.11 20.80
N ALA A 263 -0.40 9.64 19.60
CA ALA A 263 -1.12 9.24 18.39
C ALA A 263 -0.96 7.74 18.12
N VAL A 264 0.28 7.21 18.09
CA VAL A 264 0.48 5.77 17.85
C VAL A 264 -0.12 4.90 18.96
N ARG A 265 -0.11 5.37 20.21
CA ARG A 265 -0.76 4.66 21.34
C ARG A 265 -2.29 4.67 21.22
N ALA A 266 -2.88 5.78 20.80
CA ALA A 266 -4.32 5.90 20.61
C ALA A 266 -4.82 4.98 19.49
N PHE A 267 -4.11 4.91 18.36
CA PHE A 267 -4.43 3.96 17.30
C PHE A 267 -4.25 2.51 17.76
N ALA A 268 -3.16 2.19 18.47
CA ALA A 268 -2.93 0.86 19.01
C ALA A 268 -4.06 0.40 19.93
N HIS A 269 -4.51 1.28 20.83
CA HIS A 269 -5.62 0.97 21.75
C HIS A 269 -6.90 0.55 21.01
N GLU A 270 -7.31 1.30 19.98
CA GLU A 270 -8.51 0.95 19.20
C GLU A 270 -8.33 -0.36 18.41
N LEU A 271 -7.12 -0.63 17.91
CA LEU A 271 -6.81 -1.87 17.19
C LEU A 271 -6.83 -3.10 18.12
N GLU A 272 -6.32 -2.97 19.35
CA GLU A 272 -6.34 -4.04 20.37
C GLU A 272 -7.77 -4.42 20.81
N LEU A 273 -8.69 -3.46 20.76
CA LEU A 273 -10.11 -3.69 21.09
C LEU A 273 -10.90 -4.32 19.94
N GLU A 274 -10.36 -4.37 18.73
CA GLU A 274 -11.01 -4.92 17.55
C GLU A 274 -10.68 -6.42 17.39
N PRO A 275 -11.60 -7.35 17.67
CA PRO A 275 -11.33 -8.79 17.62
C PRO A 275 -11.01 -9.33 16.23
N ARG A 276 -11.26 -8.57 15.15
CA ARG A 276 -10.90 -8.93 13.77
C ARG A 276 -9.47 -8.50 13.39
N VAL A 277 -8.74 -7.85 14.30
CA VAL A 277 -7.35 -7.41 14.11
C VAL A 277 -6.40 -8.28 14.95
N GLY A 278 -5.40 -8.86 14.29
CA GLY A 278 -4.29 -9.57 14.92
C GLY A 278 -3.08 -8.65 15.11
N ASP A 279 -1.88 -9.16 14.81
CA ASP A 279 -0.65 -8.34 14.79
C ASP A 279 -0.85 -7.04 13.98
N PHE A 280 -0.25 -5.95 14.44
CA PHE A 280 -0.34 -4.67 13.75
C PHE A 280 0.90 -3.80 13.91
N ARG A 281 0.99 -2.78 13.06
CA ARG A 281 2.00 -1.71 13.13
C ARG A 281 1.35 -0.38 12.81
N VAL A 282 1.63 0.62 13.63
CA VAL A 282 1.23 2.01 13.42
C VAL A 282 2.50 2.85 13.25
N ILE A 283 2.57 3.60 12.14
CA ILE A 283 3.61 4.61 11.92
C ILE A 283 2.93 5.96 11.80
N ALA A 284 3.26 6.90 12.67
CA ALA A 284 2.76 8.26 12.61
C ALA A 284 3.86 9.22 12.17
N SER A 285 3.48 10.20 11.35
CA SER A 285 4.30 11.36 11.00
C SER A 285 3.48 12.63 11.19
N HIS A 286 3.93 13.49 12.10
CA HIS A 286 3.45 14.85 12.25
C HIS A 286 4.32 15.76 11.39
N GLN A 287 3.71 16.36 10.35
CA GLN A 287 4.44 17.21 9.40
C GLN A 287 4.63 18.61 10.00
N GLU A 288 5.62 18.74 10.89
CA GLU A 288 5.79 19.90 11.75
C GLU A 288 5.78 21.22 10.98
N SER A 289 4.94 22.16 11.41
CA SER A 289 4.82 23.47 10.78
C SER A 289 5.87 24.48 11.27
N LEU A 290 6.47 24.24 12.44
CA LEU A 290 7.53 25.09 13.01
C LEU A 290 8.94 24.66 12.59
N HIS A 291 9.11 23.43 12.12
CA HIS A 291 10.41 22.83 11.81
C HIS A 291 10.51 22.45 10.33
N SER A 292 11.74 22.28 9.84
CA SER A 292 12.00 21.79 8.47
C SER A 292 12.15 20.27 8.41
N HIS A 293 11.54 19.56 9.36
CA HIS A 293 11.56 18.11 9.50
C HIS A 293 10.32 17.65 10.26
N ASP A 294 9.92 16.40 10.05
CA ASP A 294 8.72 15.83 10.67
C ASP A 294 9.06 15.14 12.00
N ALA A 295 8.11 15.13 12.93
CA ALA A 295 8.17 14.28 14.12
C ALA A 295 7.53 12.93 13.79
N VAL A 296 8.23 11.83 14.09
CA VAL A 296 7.81 10.48 13.69
C VAL A 296 7.79 9.51 14.87
N SER A 297 6.85 8.56 14.84
CA SER A 297 6.76 7.47 15.81
C SER A 297 6.35 6.17 15.13
N LEU A 298 6.79 5.04 15.68
CA LEU A 298 6.47 3.70 15.20
C LEU A 298 6.17 2.80 16.40
N LEU A 299 5.04 2.12 16.35
CA LEU A 299 4.62 1.10 17.30
C LEU A 299 4.28 -0.18 16.54
N THR A 300 4.76 -1.31 17.02
CA THR A 300 4.43 -2.64 16.49
C THR A 300 3.93 -3.51 17.63
N GLU A 301 2.84 -4.23 17.38
CA GLU A 301 2.31 -5.29 18.25
C GLU A 301 2.39 -6.63 17.51
N GLY A 302 2.90 -7.64 18.21
CA GLY A 302 3.13 -8.98 17.64
C GLY A 302 4.35 -9.12 16.71
N PRO A 303 4.69 -10.36 16.32
CA PRO A 303 5.89 -10.65 15.54
C PRO A 303 5.82 -10.28 14.05
N THR A 304 4.63 -10.20 13.44
CA THR A 304 4.47 -10.10 11.97
C THR A 304 5.19 -8.89 11.36
N PHE A 305 5.17 -7.74 12.05
CA PHE A 305 5.78 -6.49 11.57
C PHE A 305 7.06 -6.11 12.34
N ALA A 306 7.57 -7.00 13.19
CA ALA A 306 8.76 -6.73 13.98
C ALA A 306 9.99 -6.59 13.07
N GLN A 307 10.73 -5.50 13.22
CA GLN A 307 11.94 -5.23 12.42
C GLN A 307 13.03 -4.65 13.32
N VAL A 308 14.24 -5.20 13.24
CA VAL A 308 15.41 -4.67 13.97
C VAL A 308 15.99 -3.45 13.25
N SER A 309 15.97 -3.44 11.92
CA SER A 309 16.42 -2.33 11.08
C SER A 309 15.24 -1.75 10.32
N LEU A 310 15.16 -0.43 10.25
CA LEU A 310 14.18 0.28 9.44
C LEU A 310 14.78 0.63 8.08
N ASP A 311 14.00 0.43 7.02
CA ASP A 311 14.38 0.92 5.69
C ASP A 311 14.44 2.47 5.71
N PRO A 312 15.43 3.12 5.09
CA PRO A 312 15.53 4.57 5.05
C PRO A 312 14.27 5.30 4.52
N MET A 313 13.43 4.61 3.74
CA MET A 313 12.19 5.14 3.17
C MET A 313 10.96 4.92 4.06
N THR A 314 11.10 4.26 5.22
CA THR A 314 9.98 3.94 6.13
C THR A 314 9.13 5.16 6.45
N PHE A 315 9.76 6.29 6.75
CA PHE A 315 9.07 7.56 7.06
C PHE A 315 8.89 8.46 5.84
N ALA A 316 9.76 8.34 4.82
CA ALA A 316 9.71 9.19 3.63
C ALA A 316 8.44 9.00 2.78
N GLY A 317 7.77 7.85 2.91
CA GLY A 317 6.52 7.51 2.24
C GLY A 317 5.25 8.03 2.93
N LEU A 318 5.37 8.78 4.03
CA LEU A 318 4.25 9.42 4.72
C LEU A 318 4.13 10.88 4.27
N ARG A 319 3.61 11.08 3.06
CA ARG A 319 3.38 12.41 2.49
C ARG A 319 1.90 12.55 2.14
N ALA A 320 1.26 13.57 2.70
CA ALA A 320 -0.15 13.89 2.52
C ALA A 320 -0.40 14.92 1.42
#